data_AF-A0A2T0WE34-F1
#
_entry.id   AF-A0A2T0WE34-F1
#
_cell.length_a   1.000
_cell.length_b   1.000
_cell.length_c   1.000
_cell.angle_alpha   90.00
_cell.angle_beta   90.00
_cell.angle_gamma   90.00
#
_symmetry.space_group_name_H-M   'P 1'
#
loop_
_entity.id
_entity.type
_entity.pdbx_description
1 polymer ?
#
loop_
_entity_poly.entity_id
_entity_poly.type
_entity_poly.pdbx_seq_one_letter_code
_entity_poly.pdbx_strand_id
1 'polypeptide(L)'
;MKRLKVHFDVDPFKKIKIIFMLSVCFILPSQVFSQEDIISKLRAELLTAPRDTNKVWIYRDLAFYYHEKNLDSVLYFADQGANLSIQINFPYGQIWSLYQKALALEYLNRFEEAMEVFSFMKGLSLQSKDSVSLAKITNAIGVAYYYQGIQEQALAHYQEGLELSEGVNYLEGASHALNNMAVIYRQQRNFKRALEVHQKSLNIKTSQSDTVGMINSHYNLGLLHSYLNDYTNSLLAFKLAEELSTNTPSSHNLAEISIGKAIALYNLGNDQEAYELLSAEIPKLKPDKIHEKAIALTYLGVLEIKLGKNGLDRLLEAHQILENSDRLELQRQLFKEMAYAYEIIGQHNLSVNAWKEYNSINDSINNEQKAWAIEEMQARFDAIDKDKRIQQQELALFSEKSKKKWISIVLTFTFFSFAAGMYLYIIKWRNQVKEHEEELRSTINSTSIDFQKVNHKALSPLTKREMEIIQLVEEGKSNHEIADQLFVSENTVKTHLKNIFSKTEAKNRTDLIHRLHRY
;
A
#
# COMPACT_ATOMS: atom_id res chain seq x y z
N MET A 1 -18.26 -30.65 2.86
CA MET A 1 -16.91 -30.79 2.26
C MET A 1 -16.96 -30.22 0.85
N LYS A 2 -15.94 -29.43 0.44
CA LYS A 2 -15.65 -28.90 -0.92
C LYS A 2 -16.67 -27.86 -1.46
N ARG A 3 -16.37 -26.55 -1.44
CA ARG A 3 -15.53 -25.73 -2.36
C ARG A 3 -15.84 -25.97 -3.85
N LEU A 4 -16.26 -24.90 -4.54
CA LEU A 4 -15.61 -24.36 -5.75
C LEU A 4 -16.25 -23.03 -6.22
N LYS A 5 -15.35 -22.05 -6.39
CA LYS A 5 -15.24 -20.93 -7.36
C LYS A 5 -16.45 -20.05 -7.71
N VAL A 6 -16.27 -18.76 -7.42
CA VAL A 6 -17.06 -17.62 -7.90
C VAL A 6 -16.26 -16.91 -8.99
N HIS A 7 -16.85 -16.78 -10.19
CA HIS A 7 -16.53 -15.77 -11.21
C HIS A 7 -17.53 -14.64 -11.05
N PHE A 8 -17.06 -13.39 -11.00
CA PHE A 8 -17.91 -12.21 -11.01
C PHE A 8 -17.97 -11.63 -12.43
N ASP A 9 -18.99 -12.04 -13.18
CA ASP A 9 -19.59 -11.22 -14.24
C ASP A 9 -20.61 -10.30 -13.59
N VAL A 10 -20.54 -9.00 -13.87
CA VAL A 10 -21.52 -8.02 -13.39
C VAL A 10 -22.27 -7.45 -14.59
N ASP A 11 -23.39 -8.08 -14.93
CA ASP A 11 -24.50 -7.38 -15.58
C ASP A 11 -25.83 -8.14 -15.36
N PRO A 12 -26.74 -7.67 -14.48
CA PRO A 12 -28.07 -8.25 -14.36
C PRO A 12 -29.11 -7.23 -14.84
N PHE A 13 -29.72 -7.48 -16.01
CA PHE A 13 -31.18 -7.46 -16.26
C PHE A 13 -31.49 -7.43 -17.75
N LYS A 14 -31.73 -8.60 -18.36
CA LYS A 14 -32.91 -8.91 -19.21
C LYS A 14 -32.79 -10.32 -19.82
N LYS A 15 -33.63 -11.24 -19.34
CA LYS A 15 -34.13 -12.36 -20.15
C LYS A 15 -35.65 -12.39 -20.04
N ILE A 16 -36.34 -12.01 -21.10
CA ILE A 16 -37.70 -12.49 -21.40
C ILE A 16 -37.73 -12.94 -22.88
N LYS A 17 -37.88 -14.27 -23.00
CA LYS A 17 -38.44 -15.13 -24.06
C LYS A 17 -38.25 -14.79 -25.55
N ILE A 18 -37.53 -15.71 -26.19
CA ILE A 18 -37.54 -16.11 -27.61
C ILE A 18 -38.94 -16.56 -28.05
N ILE A 19 -39.34 -16.19 -29.28
CA ILE A 19 -39.92 -17.05 -30.36
C ILE A 19 -40.23 -16.14 -31.58
N PHE A 20 -39.46 -16.24 -32.68
CA PHE A 20 -39.84 -16.83 -33.99
C PHE A 20 -38.82 -16.43 -35.09
N MET A 21 -38.37 -17.48 -35.79
CA MET A 21 -37.71 -17.59 -37.11
C MET A 21 -37.91 -16.43 -38.11
N LEU A 22 -36.84 -15.91 -38.72
CA LEU A 22 -36.47 -16.14 -40.14
C LEU A 22 -35.37 -15.18 -40.63
N SER A 23 -34.45 -15.79 -41.35
CA SER A 23 -33.36 -15.27 -42.19
C SER A 23 -33.71 -14.07 -43.07
N VAL A 24 -32.88 -13.02 -43.04
CA VAL A 24 -32.37 -12.33 -44.24
C VAL A 24 -30.99 -11.75 -43.91
N CYS A 25 -29.96 -12.23 -44.61
CA CYS A 25 -28.66 -11.59 -44.68
C CYS A 25 -28.81 -10.18 -45.26
N PHE A 26 -28.49 -9.16 -44.48
CA PHE A 26 -28.03 -7.88 -45.01
C PHE A 26 -26.61 -7.64 -44.51
N ILE A 27 -25.70 -7.59 -45.47
CA ILE A 27 -24.35 -7.07 -45.33
C ILE A 27 -24.50 -5.62 -44.89
N LEU A 28 -24.33 -5.34 -43.60
CA LEU A 28 -24.06 -3.98 -43.15
C LEU A 28 -22.53 -3.80 -43.17
N PRO A 29 -22.01 -2.78 -43.86
CA PRO A 29 -20.61 -2.43 -43.72
C PRO A 29 -20.37 -2.09 -42.25
N SER A 30 -19.41 -2.76 -41.63
CA SER A 30 -18.92 -2.40 -40.31
C SER A 30 -18.52 -0.94 -40.34
N GLN A 31 -19.35 -0.06 -39.77
CA GLN A 31 -18.97 1.32 -39.53
C GLN A 31 -17.81 1.30 -38.54
N VAL A 32 -16.62 1.57 -39.08
CA VAL A 32 -15.45 1.93 -38.28
C VAL A 32 -15.80 3.26 -37.63
N PHE A 33 -16.21 3.21 -36.36
CA PHE A 33 -16.45 4.42 -35.59
C PHE A 33 -15.14 5.17 -35.42
N SER A 34 -15.05 6.39 -35.97
CA SER A 34 -13.92 7.27 -35.70
C SER A 34 -13.98 7.77 -34.25
N GLN A 35 -12.84 8.08 -33.64
CA GLN A 35 -12.80 8.63 -32.28
C GLN A 35 -13.61 9.94 -32.12
N GLU A 36 -13.83 10.71 -33.21
CA GLU A 36 -14.71 11.89 -33.20
C GLU A 36 -16.17 11.56 -32.93
N ASP A 37 -16.63 10.40 -33.40
CA ASP A 37 -18.01 9.97 -33.16
C ASP A 37 -18.22 9.56 -31.70
N ILE A 38 -17.22 8.91 -31.08
CA ILE A 38 -17.27 8.50 -29.67
C ILE A 38 -17.36 9.73 -28.75
N ILE A 39 -16.52 10.74 -28.97
CA ILE A 39 -16.54 11.98 -28.16
C ILE A 39 -17.89 12.69 -28.31
N SER A 40 -18.42 12.78 -29.53
CA SER A 40 -19.70 13.42 -29.81
C SER A 40 -20.84 12.70 -29.10
N LYS A 41 -20.86 11.36 -29.15
CA LYS A 41 -21.81 10.52 -28.43
C LYS A 41 -21.73 10.70 -26.92
N LEU A 42 -20.54 10.62 -26.33
CA LEU A 42 -20.34 10.80 -24.89
C LEU A 42 -20.76 12.20 -24.42
N ARG A 43 -20.52 13.24 -25.23
CA ARG A 43 -21.02 14.60 -24.95
C ARG A 43 -22.54 14.67 -24.95
N ALA A 44 -23.21 14.00 -25.90
CA ALA A 44 -24.68 13.95 -25.94
C ALA A 44 -25.25 13.20 -24.72
N GLU A 45 -24.65 12.05 -24.36
CA GLU A 45 -25.02 11.29 -23.16
C GLU A 45 -24.81 12.10 -21.88
N LEU A 46 -23.74 12.89 -21.79
CA LEU A 46 -23.44 13.73 -20.63
C LEU A 46 -24.55 14.75 -20.31
N LEU A 47 -25.20 15.28 -21.34
CA LEU A 47 -26.27 16.29 -21.21
C LEU A 47 -27.50 15.72 -20.50
N THR A 48 -27.80 14.44 -20.72
CA THR A 48 -28.99 13.77 -20.17
C THR A 48 -28.69 12.88 -18.98
N ALA A 49 -27.40 12.58 -18.72
CA ALA A 49 -26.99 11.71 -17.63
C ALA A 49 -27.35 12.30 -16.24
N PRO A 50 -27.96 11.49 -15.34
CA PRO A 50 -28.26 11.88 -13.96
C PRO A 50 -26.99 12.09 -13.13
N ARG A 51 -27.09 12.74 -11.97
CA ARG A 51 -25.94 12.98 -11.07
C ARG A 51 -25.63 11.72 -10.26
N ASP A 52 -25.04 10.73 -10.92
CA ASP A 52 -24.67 9.44 -10.34
C ASP A 52 -23.28 8.98 -10.82
N THR A 53 -22.94 7.72 -10.54
CA THR A 53 -21.66 7.12 -10.94
C THR A 53 -21.50 7.02 -12.45
N ASN A 54 -22.57 6.88 -13.24
CA ASN A 54 -22.47 6.79 -14.70
C ASN A 54 -22.00 8.11 -15.28
N LYS A 55 -22.49 9.23 -14.75
CA LYS A 55 -22.04 10.55 -15.19
C LYS A 55 -20.57 10.81 -14.86
N VAL A 56 -20.08 10.31 -13.73
CA VAL A 56 -18.63 10.32 -13.42
C VAL A 56 -17.84 9.54 -14.48
N TRP A 57 -18.31 8.36 -14.86
CA TRP A 57 -17.63 7.56 -15.89
C TRP A 57 -17.64 8.23 -17.26
N ILE A 58 -18.73 8.88 -17.66
CA ILE A 58 -18.79 9.67 -18.90
C ILE A 58 -17.76 10.81 -18.85
N TYR A 59 -17.63 11.52 -17.73
CA TYR A 59 -16.59 12.54 -17.56
C TYR A 59 -15.17 11.97 -17.69
N ARG A 60 -14.89 10.85 -17.03
CA ARG A 60 -13.61 10.16 -17.11
C ARG A 60 -13.30 9.69 -18.53
N ASP A 61 -14.28 9.13 -19.24
CA ASP A 61 -14.13 8.64 -20.60
C ASP A 61 -13.91 9.79 -21.59
N LEU A 62 -14.65 10.89 -21.44
CA LEU A 62 -14.37 12.11 -22.20
C LEU A 62 -12.93 12.57 -21.98
N ALA A 63 -12.48 12.66 -20.73
CA ALA A 63 -11.10 13.01 -20.42
C ALA A 63 -10.10 12.07 -21.13
N PHE A 64 -10.34 10.74 -21.08
CA PHE A 64 -9.53 9.76 -21.78
C PHE A 64 -9.44 10.02 -23.29
N TYR A 65 -10.57 10.18 -23.98
CA TYR A 65 -10.58 10.36 -25.43
C TYR A 65 -10.09 11.75 -25.89
N TYR A 66 -10.02 12.74 -25.00
CA TYR A 66 -9.45 14.05 -25.33
C TYR A 66 -7.92 14.11 -25.25
N HIS A 67 -7.23 13.09 -24.72
CA HIS A 67 -5.76 13.11 -24.58
C HIS A 67 -5.02 13.41 -25.88
N GLU A 68 -5.43 12.79 -26.98
CA GLU A 68 -4.79 12.97 -28.29
C GLU A 68 -5.24 14.24 -29.01
N LYS A 69 -6.16 15.02 -28.44
CA LYS A 69 -6.82 16.15 -29.11
C LYS A 69 -6.63 17.49 -28.41
N ASN A 70 -6.89 17.53 -27.11
CA ASN A 70 -6.93 18.78 -26.34
C ASN A 70 -6.77 18.50 -24.85
N LEU A 71 -5.57 18.74 -24.32
CA LEU A 71 -5.22 18.47 -22.92
C LEU A 71 -6.01 19.36 -21.93
N ASP A 72 -6.39 20.59 -22.31
CA ASP A 72 -7.23 21.45 -21.46
C ASP A 72 -8.62 20.82 -21.22
N SER A 73 -9.17 20.18 -22.25
CA SER A 73 -10.44 19.44 -22.15
C SER A 73 -10.29 18.22 -21.25
N VAL A 74 -9.14 17.53 -21.27
CA VAL A 74 -8.84 16.43 -20.34
C VAL A 74 -8.89 16.94 -18.91
N LEU A 75 -8.16 18.02 -18.61
CA LEU A 75 -8.13 18.64 -17.27
C LEU A 75 -9.54 19.05 -16.81
N TYR A 76 -10.31 19.71 -17.69
CA TYR A 76 -11.68 20.12 -17.41
C TYR A 76 -12.58 18.93 -17.05
N PHE A 77 -12.67 17.91 -17.92
CA PHE A 77 -13.57 16.79 -17.69
C PHE A 77 -13.12 15.91 -16.52
N ALA A 78 -11.82 15.75 -16.31
CA ALA A 78 -11.27 15.07 -15.14
C ALA A 78 -11.67 15.78 -13.83
N ASP A 79 -11.57 17.12 -13.79
CA ASP A 79 -12.00 17.89 -12.62
C ASP A 79 -13.52 17.81 -12.39
N GLN A 80 -14.34 17.82 -13.44
CA GLN A 80 -15.78 17.62 -13.30
C GLN A 80 -16.11 16.23 -12.74
N GLY A 81 -15.47 15.17 -13.25
CA GLY A 81 -15.65 13.81 -12.77
C GLY A 81 -15.21 13.65 -11.32
N ALA A 82 -14.06 14.22 -10.94
CA ALA A 82 -13.55 14.18 -9.58
C ALA A 82 -14.45 14.93 -8.59
N ASN A 83 -14.92 16.13 -8.95
CA ASN A 83 -15.81 16.93 -8.11
C ASN A 83 -17.18 16.27 -7.93
N LEU A 84 -17.75 15.70 -9.00
CA LEU A 84 -19.00 14.95 -8.88
C LEU A 84 -18.80 13.71 -7.99
N SER A 85 -17.67 13.01 -8.12
CA SER A 85 -17.34 11.86 -7.29
C SER A 85 -17.34 12.18 -5.80
N ILE A 86 -16.81 13.36 -5.41
CA ILE A 86 -16.86 13.83 -4.02
C ILE A 86 -18.32 14.02 -3.56
N GLN A 87 -19.14 14.67 -4.38
CA GLN A 87 -20.55 14.96 -4.02
C GLN A 87 -21.39 13.70 -3.79
N ILE A 88 -21.10 12.62 -4.52
CA ILE A 88 -21.84 11.36 -4.43
C ILE A 88 -21.13 10.30 -3.57
N ASN A 89 -20.06 10.66 -2.86
CA ASN A 89 -19.23 9.75 -2.05
C ASN A 89 -18.72 8.53 -2.83
N PHE A 90 -18.18 8.75 -4.02
CA PHE A 90 -17.65 7.72 -4.91
C PHE A 90 -16.12 7.82 -5.07
N PRO A 91 -15.33 7.39 -4.06
CA PRO A 91 -13.87 7.56 -4.07
C PRO A 91 -13.20 6.89 -5.26
N TYR A 92 -13.73 5.76 -5.73
CA TYR A 92 -13.21 5.07 -6.92
C TYR A 92 -13.29 5.94 -8.17
N GLY A 93 -14.44 6.57 -8.44
CA GLY A 93 -14.58 7.50 -9.56
C GLY A 93 -13.70 8.74 -9.45
N GLN A 94 -13.45 9.21 -8.22
CA GLN A 94 -12.54 10.32 -7.96
C GLN A 94 -11.11 9.94 -8.36
N ILE A 95 -10.63 8.77 -7.93
CA ILE A 95 -9.31 8.25 -8.31
C ILE A 95 -9.16 8.20 -9.83
N TRP A 96 -10.12 7.58 -10.53
CA TRP A 96 -9.99 7.38 -11.98
C TRP A 96 -10.16 8.64 -12.81
N SER A 97 -10.90 9.64 -12.31
CA SER A 97 -10.97 10.96 -12.94
C SER A 97 -9.64 11.70 -12.74
N LEU A 98 -9.11 11.71 -11.52
CA LEU A 98 -7.80 12.32 -11.22
C LEU A 98 -6.64 11.61 -11.93
N TYR A 99 -6.75 10.31 -12.21
CA TYR A 99 -5.76 9.59 -13.00
C TYR A 99 -5.62 10.18 -14.41
N GLN A 100 -6.73 10.53 -15.08
CA GLN A 100 -6.67 11.21 -16.39
C GLN A 100 -6.03 12.60 -16.28
N LYS A 101 -6.33 13.33 -15.19
CA LYS A 101 -5.70 14.63 -14.91
C LYS A 101 -4.18 14.48 -14.75
N ALA A 102 -3.72 13.54 -13.95
CA ALA A 102 -2.30 13.30 -13.71
C ALA A 102 -1.56 12.95 -15.01
N LEU A 103 -2.13 12.06 -15.84
CA LEU A 103 -1.57 11.77 -17.17
C LEU A 103 -1.51 13.03 -18.04
N ALA A 104 -2.55 13.87 -18.06
CA ALA A 104 -2.54 15.09 -18.86
C ALA A 104 -1.45 16.07 -18.40
N LEU A 105 -1.22 16.16 -17.09
CA LEU A 105 -0.14 16.96 -16.51
C LEU A 105 1.24 16.43 -16.92
N GLU A 106 1.45 15.11 -16.96
CA GLU A 106 2.68 14.52 -17.51
C GLU A 106 2.89 14.90 -18.98
N TYR A 107 1.85 14.80 -19.83
CA TYR A 107 1.95 15.23 -21.24
C TYR A 107 2.26 16.73 -21.40
N LEU A 108 1.86 17.55 -20.43
CA LEU A 108 2.19 18.97 -20.36
C LEU A 108 3.57 19.26 -19.74
N ASN A 109 4.35 18.22 -19.39
CA ASN A 109 5.59 18.31 -18.61
C ASN A 109 5.43 19.00 -17.23
N ARG A 110 4.23 18.99 -16.67
CA ARG A 110 3.90 19.54 -15.33
C ARG A 110 4.04 18.44 -14.28
N PHE A 111 5.24 17.86 -14.19
CA PHE A 111 5.50 16.66 -13.38
C PHE A 111 5.27 16.87 -11.89
N GLU A 112 5.60 18.04 -11.34
CA GLU A 112 5.39 18.35 -9.92
C GLU A 112 3.90 18.28 -9.56
N GLU A 113 3.03 18.91 -10.38
CA GLU A 113 1.58 18.85 -10.18
C GLU A 113 1.02 17.44 -10.41
N ALA A 114 1.56 16.69 -11.39
CA ALA A 114 1.18 15.29 -11.59
C ALA A 114 1.48 14.45 -10.34
N MET A 115 2.65 14.66 -9.73
CA MET A 115 3.09 13.98 -8.52
C MET A 115 2.24 14.34 -7.29
N GLU A 116 1.79 15.58 -7.17
CA GLU A 116 0.81 15.98 -6.14
C GLU A 116 -0.51 15.22 -6.30
N VAL A 117 -1.03 15.16 -7.54
CA VAL A 117 -2.27 14.44 -7.86
C VAL A 117 -2.11 12.94 -7.57
N PHE A 118 -1.00 12.31 -7.98
CA PHE A 118 -0.73 10.90 -7.67
C PHE A 118 -0.61 10.65 -6.16
N SER A 119 0.05 11.53 -5.42
CA SER A 119 0.18 11.42 -3.96
C SER A 119 -1.18 11.47 -3.28
N PHE A 120 -2.04 12.39 -3.71
CA PHE A 120 -3.42 12.47 -3.23
C PHE A 120 -4.20 11.18 -3.54
N MET A 121 -4.09 10.68 -4.78
CA MET A 121 -4.76 9.44 -5.18
C MET A 121 -4.26 8.22 -4.40
N LYS A 122 -2.95 8.13 -4.11
CA LYS A 122 -2.36 7.07 -3.27
C LYS A 122 -2.98 7.08 -1.87
N GLY A 123 -3.12 8.25 -1.27
CA GLY A 123 -3.81 8.43 0.02
C GLY A 123 -5.27 7.97 -0.02
N LEU A 124 -6.00 8.34 -1.08
CA LEU A 124 -7.39 7.95 -1.27
C LEU A 124 -7.55 6.43 -1.46
N SER A 125 -6.68 5.80 -2.24
CA SER A 125 -6.64 4.34 -2.43
C SER A 125 -6.33 3.59 -1.13
N LEU A 126 -5.42 4.11 -0.30
CA LEU A 126 -5.13 3.54 1.02
C LEU A 126 -6.35 3.64 1.96
N GLN A 127 -7.02 4.79 1.97
CA GLN A 127 -8.21 5.02 2.78
C GLN A 127 -9.38 4.11 2.35
N SER A 128 -9.58 3.92 1.04
CA SER A 128 -10.62 3.05 0.49
C SER A 128 -10.24 1.57 0.48
N LYS A 129 -9.00 1.22 0.86
CA LYS A 129 -8.41 -0.12 0.76
C LYS A 129 -8.42 -0.68 -0.66
N ASP A 130 -8.37 0.20 -1.66
CA ASP A 130 -8.30 -0.16 -3.07
C ASP A 130 -6.85 -0.44 -3.48
N SER A 131 -6.46 -1.69 -3.34
CA SER A 131 -5.10 -2.15 -3.62
C SER A 131 -4.80 -2.22 -5.12
N VAL A 132 -5.82 -2.37 -5.98
CA VAL A 132 -5.64 -2.40 -7.45
C VAL A 132 -5.33 -1.00 -7.95
N SER A 133 -6.09 0.01 -7.51
CA SER A 133 -5.77 1.41 -7.80
C SER A 133 -4.40 1.79 -7.25
N LEU A 134 -4.07 1.37 -6.03
CA LEU A 134 -2.75 1.62 -5.43
C LEU A 134 -1.60 1.09 -6.32
N ALA A 135 -1.70 -0.15 -6.80
CA ALA A 135 -0.71 -0.74 -7.70
C ALA A 135 -0.58 0.05 -9.01
N LYS A 136 -1.71 0.42 -9.62
CA LYS A 136 -1.71 1.18 -10.88
C LYS A 136 -1.13 2.58 -10.75
N ILE A 137 -1.48 3.30 -9.69
CA ILE A 137 -0.93 4.64 -9.41
C ILE A 137 0.57 4.55 -9.18
N THR A 138 1.02 3.54 -8.44
CA THR A 138 2.45 3.31 -8.20
C THR A 138 3.21 3.07 -9.50
N ASN A 139 2.65 2.27 -10.42
CA ASN A 139 3.21 2.12 -11.77
C ASN A 139 3.22 3.45 -12.55
N ALA A 140 2.17 4.26 -12.47
CA ALA A 140 2.11 5.55 -13.15
C ALA A 140 3.15 6.55 -12.62
N ILE A 141 3.40 6.56 -11.30
CA ILE A 141 4.50 7.34 -10.71
C ILE A 141 5.85 6.89 -11.30
N GLY A 142 6.04 5.58 -11.49
CA GLY A 142 7.23 5.06 -12.18
C GLY A 142 7.38 5.60 -13.60
N VAL A 143 6.28 5.75 -14.33
CA VAL A 143 6.25 6.38 -15.67
C VAL A 143 6.63 7.86 -15.60
N ALA A 144 6.10 8.60 -14.63
CA ALA A 144 6.45 10.01 -14.41
C ALA A 144 7.96 10.20 -14.18
N TYR A 145 8.58 9.36 -13.34
CA TYR A 145 10.02 9.41 -13.10
C TYR A 145 10.83 9.00 -14.32
N TYR A 146 10.36 8.02 -15.07
CA TYR A 146 11.00 7.59 -16.31
C TYR A 146 11.07 8.73 -17.34
N TYR A 147 9.97 9.47 -17.54
CA TYR A 147 9.96 10.62 -18.46
C TYR A 147 10.81 11.80 -17.97
N GLN A 148 11.04 11.92 -16.66
CA GLN A 148 11.98 12.88 -16.09
C GLN A 148 13.46 12.43 -16.20
N GLY A 149 13.71 11.24 -16.74
CA GLY A 149 15.06 10.66 -16.84
C GLY A 149 15.59 10.06 -15.53
N ILE A 150 14.77 9.99 -14.48
CA ILE A 150 15.17 9.49 -13.16
C ILE A 150 14.92 7.98 -13.08
N GLN A 151 15.77 7.21 -13.77
CA GLN A 151 15.58 5.78 -13.98
C GLN A 151 15.56 4.95 -12.68
N GLU A 152 16.37 5.32 -11.67
CA GLU A 152 16.42 4.60 -10.40
C GLU A 152 15.07 4.65 -9.66
N GLN A 153 14.46 5.84 -9.58
CA GLN A 153 13.15 6.02 -8.96
C GLN A 153 12.05 5.34 -9.78
N ALA A 154 12.14 5.39 -11.11
CA ALA A 154 11.23 4.66 -11.98
C ALA A 154 11.27 3.15 -11.72
N LEU A 155 12.46 2.55 -11.69
CA LEU A 155 12.64 1.12 -11.37
C LEU A 155 12.11 0.76 -9.97
N ALA A 156 12.38 1.59 -8.96
CA ALA A 156 11.88 1.37 -7.60
C ALA A 156 10.35 1.35 -7.54
N HIS A 157 9.68 2.30 -8.21
CA HIS A 157 8.22 2.32 -8.26
C HIS A 157 7.61 1.23 -9.14
N TYR A 158 8.25 0.84 -10.25
CA TYR A 158 7.79 -0.33 -11.00
C TYR A 158 7.93 -1.61 -10.19
N GLN A 159 8.99 -1.75 -9.39
CA GLN A 159 9.15 -2.89 -8.49
C GLN A 159 8.07 -2.89 -7.38
N GLU A 160 7.82 -1.74 -6.73
CA GLU A 160 6.73 -1.59 -5.75
C GLU A 160 5.37 -1.92 -6.38
N GLY A 161 5.09 -1.40 -7.57
CA GLY A 161 3.85 -1.64 -8.31
C GLY A 161 3.68 -3.08 -8.77
N LEU A 162 4.78 -3.78 -9.12
CA LEU A 162 4.80 -5.21 -9.40
C LEU A 162 4.42 -6.02 -8.15
N GLU A 163 5.05 -5.76 -7.01
CA GLU A 163 4.77 -6.46 -5.75
C GLU A 163 3.32 -6.25 -5.28
N LEU A 164 2.83 -5.02 -5.38
CA LEU A 164 1.42 -4.71 -5.10
C LEU A 164 0.48 -5.46 -6.05
N SER A 165 0.81 -5.49 -7.34
CA SER A 165 0.01 -6.18 -8.35
C SER A 165 -0.03 -7.69 -8.11
N GLU A 166 1.11 -8.31 -7.82
CA GLU A 166 1.20 -9.74 -7.47
C GLU A 166 0.43 -10.06 -6.19
N GLY A 167 0.53 -9.21 -5.17
CA GLY A 167 -0.18 -9.35 -3.90
C GLY A 167 -1.71 -9.38 -4.02
N VAL A 168 -2.26 -8.78 -5.09
CA VAL A 168 -3.71 -8.77 -5.36
C VAL A 168 -4.11 -9.49 -6.65
N ASN A 169 -3.18 -10.24 -7.26
CA ASN A 169 -3.38 -10.94 -8.53
C ASN A 169 -3.86 -10.02 -9.67
N TYR A 170 -3.38 -8.77 -9.69
CA TYR A 170 -3.62 -7.82 -10.78
C TYR A 170 -2.60 -8.05 -11.91
N LEU A 171 -2.85 -9.09 -12.70
CA LEU A 171 -1.93 -9.56 -13.75
C LEU A 171 -1.57 -8.49 -14.78
N GLU A 172 -2.53 -7.66 -15.19
CA GLU A 172 -2.29 -6.57 -16.14
C GLU A 172 -1.25 -5.57 -15.58
N GLY A 173 -1.43 -5.11 -14.33
CA GLY A 173 -0.49 -4.21 -13.65
C GLY A 173 0.90 -4.80 -13.48
N ALA A 174 1.01 -6.08 -13.14
CA ALA A 174 2.28 -6.79 -13.06
C ALA A 174 2.98 -6.84 -14.43
N SER A 175 2.22 -7.16 -15.48
CA SER A 175 2.77 -7.23 -16.85
C SER A 175 3.29 -5.88 -17.36
N HIS A 176 2.61 -4.78 -17.01
CA HIS A 176 3.02 -3.41 -17.35
C HIS A 176 4.28 -2.98 -16.61
N ALA A 177 4.34 -3.22 -15.29
CA ALA A 177 5.52 -2.94 -14.48
C ALA A 177 6.76 -3.64 -15.06
N LEU A 178 6.65 -4.95 -15.30
CA LEU A 178 7.72 -5.75 -15.93
C LEU A 178 8.12 -5.18 -17.30
N ASN A 179 7.16 -4.84 -18.15
CA ASN A 179 7.45 -4.27 -19.46
C ASN A 179 8.27 -2.97 -19.35
N ASN A 180 7.89 -2.07 -18.45
CA ASN A 180 8.58 -0.80 -18.27
C ASN A 180 9.97 -0.96 -17.65
N MET A 181 10.13 -1.87 -16.69
CA MET A 181 11.45 -2.24 -16.18
C MET A 181 12.35 -2.79 -17.28
N ALA A 182 11.82 -3.62 -18.18
CA ALA A 182 12.58 -4.17 -19.29
C ALA A 182 13.01 -3.10 -20.30
N VAL A 183 12.19 -2.08 -20.54
CA VAL A 183 12.57 -0.89 -21.33
C VAL A 183 13.75 -0.17 -20.71
N ILE A 184 13.72 0.08 -19.38
CA ILE A 184 14.84 0.70 -18.67
C ILE A 184 16.08 -0.19 -18.76
N TYR A 185 15.98 -1.49 -18.50
CA TYR A 185 17.14 -2.40 -18.61
C TYR A 185 17.72 -2.44 -20.02
N ARG A 186 16.88 -2.31 -21.06
CA ARG A 186 17.35 -2.22 -22.45
C ARG A 186 18.10 -0.91 -22.71
N GLN A 187 17.60 0.22 -22.22
CA GLN A 187 18.32 1.49 -22.27
C GLN A 187 19.63 1.42 -21.50
N GLN A 188 19.62 0.72 -20.37
CA GLN A 188 20.80 0.42 -19.56
C GLN A 188 21.76 -0.59 -20.21
N ARG A 189 21.44 -1.06 -21.44
CA ARG A 189 22.18 -2.09 -22.18
C ARG A 189 22.36 -3.39 -21.39
N ASN A 190 21.55 -3.60 -20.37
CA ASN A 190 21.47 -4.83 -19.60
C ASN A 190 20.51 -5.80 -20.32
N PHE A 191 20.87 -6.16 -21.56
CA PHE A 191 19.99 -6.91 -22.47
C PHE A 191 19.57 -8.26 -21.90
N LYS A 192 20.44 -8.92 -21.11
CA LYS A 192 20.11 -10.18 -20.45
C LYS A 192 18.98 -10.03 -19.43
N ARG A 193 19.02 -8.99 -18.58
CA ARG A 193 17.91 -8.70 -17.66
C ARG A 193 16.66 -8.25 -18.37
N ALA A 194 16.81 -7.38 -19.38
CA ALA A 194 15.68 -6.95 -20.19
C ALA A 194 14.95 -8.15 -20.82
N LEU A 195 15.71 -9.15 -21.31
CA LEU A 195 15.18 -10.39 -21.86
C LEU A 195 14.41 -11.20 -20.82
N GLU A 196 15.00 -11.43 -19.63
CA GLU A 196 14.35 -12.16 -18.54
C GLU A 196 13.03 -11.51 -18.12
N VAL A 197 13.03 -10.18 -17.95
CA VAL A 197 11.87 -9.43 -17.49
C VAL A 197 10.78 -9.35 -18.58
N HIS A 198 11.15 -9.16 -19.85
CA HIS A 198 10.19 -9.24 -20.95
C HIS A 198 9.58 -10.63 -21.08
N GLN A 199 10.34 -11.70 -20.87
CA GLN A 199 9.80 -13.07 -20.90
C GLN A 199 8.76 -13.29 -19.79
N LYS A 200 9.00 -12.75 -18.58
CA LYS A 200 8.00 -12.77 -17.49
C LYS A 200 6.72 -12.02 -17.89
N SER A 201 6.87 -10.82 -18.46
CA SER A 201 5.72 -10.02 -18.95
C SER A 201 4.94 -10.76 -20.04
N LEU A 202 5.64 -11.39 -21.00
CA LEU A 202 5.02 -12.18 -22.07
C LEU A 202 4.22 -13.37 -21.50
N ASN A 203 4.79 -14.12 -20.55
CA ASN A 203 4.08 -15.25 -19.94
C ASN A 203 2.75 -14.83 -19.29
N ILE A 204 2.72 -13.67 -18.63
CA ILE A 204 1.50 -13.11 -18.06
C ILE A 204 0.50 -12.77 -19.17
N LYS A 205 0.92 -12.02 -20.20
CA LYS A 205 0.07 -11.64 -21.33
C LYS A 205 -0.51 -12.85 -22.07
N THR A 206 0.30 -13.89 -22.26
CA THR A 206 -0.16 -15.18 -22.81
C THR A 206 -1.23 -15.82 -21.93
N SER A 207 -1.06 -15.81 -20.60
CA SER A 207 -2.09 -16.34 -19.68
C SER A 207 -3.40 -15.55 -19.71
N GLN A 208 -3.35 -14.27 -20.09
CA GLN A 208 -4.51 -13.39 -20.22
C GLN A 208 -5.13 -13.39 -21.63
N SER A 209 -4.55 -14.14 -22.59
CA SER A 209 -4.90 -14.04 -24.01
C SER A 209 -4.82 -12.59 -24.55
N ASP A 210 -3.89 -11.78 -24.02
CA ASP A 210 -3.67 -10.41 -24.49
C ASP A 210 -2.82 -10.44 -25.76
N THR A 211 -3.48 -10.60 -26.91
CA THR A 211 -2.83 -10.69 -28.22
C THR A 211 -2.01 -9.43 -28.55
N VAL A 212 -2.50 -8.23 -28.21
CA VAL A 212 -1.79 -6.97 -28.47
C VAL A 212 -0.54 -6.87 -27.60
N GLY A 213 -0.65 -7.21 -26.32
CA GLY A 213 0.50 -7.29 -25.42
C GLY A 213 1.52 -8.33 -25.88
N MET A 214 1.08 -9.48 -26.39
CA MET A 214 1.95 -10.53 -26.94
C MET A 214 2.71 -10.03 -28.18
N ILE A 215 2.04 -9.36 -29.13
CA ILE A 215 2.69 -8.75 -30.31
C ILE A 215 3.82 -7.81 -29.88
N ASN A 216 3.51 -6.87 -28.97
CA ASN A 216 4.50 -5.90 -28.48
C ASN A 216 5.67 -6.58 -27.74
N SER A 217 5.39 -7.65 -26.99
CA SER A 217 6.41 -8.38 -26.25
C SER A 217 7.33 -9.15 -27.20
N HIS A 218 6.79 -9.83 -28.21
CA HIS A 218 7.58 -10.52 -29.24
C HIS A 218 8.42 -9.53 -30.07
N TYR A 219 7.87 -8.37 -30.43
CA TYR A 219 8.63 -7.30 -31.07
C TYR A 219 9.84 -6.85 -30.22
N ASN A 220 9.63 -6.59 -28.93
CA ASN A 220 10.71 -6.18 -28.02
C ASN A 220 11.74 -7.30 -27.80
N LEU A 221 11.32 -8.56 -27.71
CA LEU A 221 12.23 -9.71 -27.67
C LEU A 221 13.04 -9.81 -28.96
N GLY A 222 12.44 -9.58 -30.12
CA GLY A 222 13.12 -9.52 -31.40
C GLY A 222 14.24 -8.48 -31.42
N LEU A 223 13.97 -7.27 -30.93
CA LEU A 223 14.97 -6.22 -30.77
C LEU A 223 16.09 -6.63 -29.80
N LEU A 224 15.76 -7.21 -28.65
CA LEU A 224 16.75 -7.65 -27.66
C LEU A 224 17.68 -8.74 -28.19
N HIS A 225 17.14 -9.74 -28.89
CA HIS A 225 17.95 -10.76 -29.55
C HIS A 225 18.85 -10.15 -30.62
N SER A 226 18.38 -9.16 -31.38
CA SER A 226 19.22 -8.39 -32.31
C SER A 226 20.38 -7.68 -31.60
N TYR A 227 20.14 -7.02 -30.46
CA TYR A 227 21.22 -6.41 -29.66
C TYR A 227 22.22 -7.42 -29.09
N LEU A 228 21.79 -8.66 -28.86
CA LEU A 228 22.64 -9.78 -28.45
C LEU A 228 23.34 -10.48 -29.63
N ASN A 229 23.14 -10.00 -30.87
CA ASN A 229 23.58 -10.64 -32.12
C ASN A 229 23.03 -12.06 -32.33
N ASP A 230 21.93 -12.39 -31.67
CA ASP A 230 21.21 -13.66 -31.81
C ASP A 230 20.11 -13.50 -32.88
N TYR A 231 20.55 -13.35 -34.14
CA TYR A 231 19.66 -13.01 -35.24
C TYR A 231 18.67 -14.13 -35.57
N THR A 232 18.97 -15.38 -35.22
CA THR A 232 18.04 -16.51 -35.38
C THR A 232 16.83 -16.36 -34.47
N ASN A 233 17.04 -16.13 -33.17
CA ASN A 233 15.92 -15.91 -32.25
C ASN A 233 15.25 -14.55 -32.48
N SER A 234 16.01 -13.55 -32.93
CA SER A 234 15.45 -12.26 -33.35
C SER A 234 14.43 -12.43 -34.50
N LEU A 235 14.82 -13.15 -35.56
CA LEU A 235 13.95 -13.45 -36.69
C LEU A 235 12.70 -14.23 -36.24
N LEU A 236 12.86 -15.23 -35.37
CA LEU A 236 11.75 -16.02 -34.84
C LEU A 236 10.76 -15.15 -34.06
N ALA A 237 11.26 -14.27 -33.19
CA ALA A 237 10.41 -13.38 -32.39
C ALA A 237 9.65 -12.38 -33.29
N PHE A 238 10.29 -11.81 -34.31
CA PHE A 238 9.58 -10.94 -35.27
C PHE A 238 8.54 -11.69 -36.10
N LYS A 239 8.80 -12.92 -36.52
CA LYS A 239 7.80 -13.76 -37.21
C LYS A 239 6.57 -14.03 -36.35
N LEU A 240 6.77 -14.33 -35.06
CA LEU A 240 5.65 -14.51 -34.12
C LEU A 240 4.84 -13.21 -33.94
N ALA A 241 5.52 -12.07 -33.81
CA ALA A 241 4.84 -10.77 -33.71
C ALA A 241 4.04 -10.46 -34.98
N GLU A 242 4.60 -10.74 -36.16
CA GLU A 242 3.96 -10.53 -37.46
C GLU A 242 2.72 -11.42 -37.62
N GLU A 243 2.83 -12.72 -37.34
CA GLU A 243 1.72 -13.68 -37.44
C GLU A 243 0.54 -13.29 -36.55
N LEU A 244 0.81 -12.92 -35.30
CA LEU A 244 -0.23 -12.44 -34.38
C LEU A 244 -0.84 -11.12 -34.86
N SER A 245 -0.02 -10.24 -35.42
CA SER A 245 -0.43 -8.92 -35.90
C SER A 245 -1.31 -8.98 -37.15
N THR A 246 -1.01 -9.85 -38.11
CA THR A 246 -1.83 -10.05 -39.31
C THR A 246 -3.25 -10.53 -38.97
N ASN A 247 -3.39 -11.28 -37.87
CA ASN A 247 -4.68 -11.77 -37.38
C ASN A 247 -5.41 -10.78 -36.46
N THR A 248 -4.88 -9.57 -36.24
CA THR A 248 -5.40 -8.58 -35.29
C THR A 248 -5.66 -7.23 -35.98
N PRO A 249 -6.93 -6.86 -36.25
CA PRO A 249 -7.29 -5.65 -37.04
C PRO A 249 -6.79 -4.30 -36.49
N SER A 250 -6.40 -4.24 -35.21
CA SER A 250 -5.97 -3.03 -34.51
C SER A 250 -4.46 -2.89 -34.31
N SER A 251 -3.64 -3.79 -34.88
CA SER A 251 -2.19 -3.73 -34.66
C SER A 251 -1.53 -2.60 -35.47
N HIS A 252 -0.92 -1.64 -34.77
CA HIS A 252 -0.37 -0.42 -35.37
C HIS A 252 1.11 -0.52 -35.79
N ASN A 253 1.77 -1.66 -35.58
CA ASN A 253 3.24 -1.76 -35.65
C ASN A 253 3.77 -2.73 -36.73
N LEU A 254 2.94 -3.13 -37.71
CA LEU A 254 3.34 -4.11 -38.74
C LEU A 254 4.62 -3.71 -39.50
N ALA A 255 4.72 -2.46 -39.95
CA ALA A 255 5.91 -1.99 -40.66
C ALA A 255 7.17 -2.06 -39.79
N GLU A 256 7.07 -1.70 -38.50
CA GLU A 256 8.19 -1.77 -37.54
C GLU A 256 8.63 -3.23 -37.30
N ILE A 257 7.68 -4.15 -37.14
CA ILE A 257 7.94 -5.59 -36.99
C ILE A 257 8.65 -6.14 -38.24
N SER A 258 8.14 -5.81 -39.43
CA SER A 258 8.71 -6.25 -40.70
C SER A 258 10.10 -5.69 -40.95
N ILE A 259 10.37 -4.44 -40.57
CA ILE A 259 11.71 -3.85 -40.61
C ILE A 259 12.65 -4.61 -39.67
N GLY A 260 12.24 -4.88 -38.44
CA GLY A 260 13.03 -5.70 -37.51
C GLY A 260 13.35 -7.09 -38.08
N LYS A 261 12.35 -7.73 -38.71
CA LYS A 261 12.50 -9.00 -39.44
C LYS A 261 13.54 -8.89 -40.56
N ALA A 262 13.47 -7.84 -41.36
CA ALA A 262 14.39 -7.60 -42.48
C ALA A 262 15.83 -7.40 -42.00
N ILE A 263 16.03 -6.70 -40.89
CA ILE A 263 17.35 -6.50 -40.28
C ILE A 263 17.91 -7.84 -39.78
N ALA A 264 17.09 -8.69 -39.16
CA ALA A 264 17.50 -10.03 -38.77
C ALA A 264 17.88 -10.89 -40.00
N LEU A 265 17.12 -10.81 -41.09
CA LEU A 265 17.42 -11.49 -42.36
C LEU A 265 18.74 -11.03 -42.98
N TYR A 266 18.99 -9.71 -43.01
CA TYR A 266 20.26 -9.15 -43.47
C TYR A 266 21.46 -9.73 -42.72
N ASN A 267 21.39 -9.77 -41.39
CA ASN A 267 22.48 -10.31 -40.57
C ASN A 267 22.63 -11.84 -40.67
N LEU A 268 21.60 -12.54 -41.14
CA LEU A 268 21.65 -13.97 -41.48
C LEU A 268 22.13 -14.23 -42.92
N GLY A 269 22.44 -13.19 -43.70
CA GLY A 269 22.90 -13.30 -45.08
C GLY A 269 21.79 -13.41 -46.13
N ASN A 270 20.52 -13.25 -45.74
CA ASN A 270 19.38 -13.29 -46.65
C ASN A 270 19.13 -11.90 -47.28
N ASP A 271 20.13 -11.41 -48.02
CA ASP A 271 20.17 -10.01 -48.50
C ASP A 271 18.99 -9.66 -49.43
N GLN A 272 18.59 -10.56 -50.33
CA GLN A 272 17.50 -10.31 -51.28
C GLN A 272 16.15 -10.14 -50.59
N GLU A 273 15.82 -11.04 -49.65
CA GLU A 273 14.56 -10.98 -48.88
C GLU A 273 14.53 -9.75 -47.98
N ALA A 274 15.66 -9.41 -47.34
CA ALA A 274 15.79 -8.20 -46.56
C ALA A 274 15.58 -6.93 -47.41
N TYR A 275 16.15 -6.88 -48.62
CA TYR A 275 16.01 -5.76 -49.54
C TYR A 275 14.55 -5.56 -49.97
N GLU A 276 13.88 -6.63 -50.40
CA GLU A 276 12.48 -6.58 -50.83
C GLU A 276 11.56 -6.09 -49.70
N LEU A 277 11.79 -6.61 -48.49
CA LEU A 277 11.00 -6.26 -47.32
C LEU A 277 11.23 -4.80 -46.88
N LEU A 278 12.48 -4.35 -46.77
CA LEU A 278 12.78 -2.96 -46.42
C LEU A 278 12.21 -1.97 -47.45
N SER A 279 12.35 -2.28 -48.74
CA SER A 279 11.84 -1.44 -49.83
C SER A 279 10.31 -1.28 -49.77
N ALA A 280 9.60 -2.35 -49.38
CA ALA A 280 8.14 -2.35 -49.30
C ALA A 280 7.60 -1.68 -48.02
N GLU A 281 8.31 -1.77 -46.90
CA GLU A 281 7.80 -1.40 -45.58
C GLU A 281 8.20 0.02 -45.14
N ILE A 282 9.37 0.53 -45.56
CA ILE A 282 9.80 1.89 -45.21
C ILE A 282 8.76 2.97 -45.58
N PRO A 283 8.10 2.94 -46.78
CA PRO A 283 7.08 3.92 -47.12
C PRO A 283 5.81 3.85 -46.26
N LYS A 284 5.59 2.75 -45.53
CA LYS A 284 4.43 2.52 -44.66
C LYS A 284 4.68 2.97 -43.22
N LEU A 285 5.92 3.34 -42.86
CA LEU A 285 6.24 3.88 -41.55
C LEU A 285 5.48 5.18 -41.32
N LYS A 286 4.99 5.36 -40.10
CA LYS A 286 4.38 6.62 -39.69
C LYS A 286 5.44 7.72 -39.62
N PRO A 287 5.08 8.99 -39.88
CA PRO A 287 6.05 10.11 -39.89
C PRO A 287 6.82 10.32 -38.58
N ASP A 288 6.24 9.96 -37.43
CA ASP A 288 6.84 10.06 -36.10
C ASP A 288 7.93 8.99 -35.84
N LYS A 289 8.04 7.97 -36.69
CA LYS A 289 8.98 6.84 -36.57
C LYS A 289 10.34 7.14 -37.21
N ILE A 290 10.91 8.27 -36.86
CA ILE A 290 12.14 8.79 -37.48
C ILE A 290 13.36 7.88 -37.25
N HIS A 291 13.46 7.28 -36.06
CA HIS A 291 14.61 6.43 -35.69
C HIS A 291 14.53 5.06 -36.36
N GLU A 292 13.33 4.48 -36.42
CA GLU A 292 13.04 3.25 -37.14
C GLU A 292 13.27 3.43 -38.65
N LYS A 293 12.91 4.60 -39.18
CA LYS A 293 13.21 4.98 -40.57
C LYS A 293 14.72 5.05 -40.80
N ALA A 294 15.48 5.74 -39.93
CA ALA A 294 16.93 5.90 -40.09
C ALA A 294 17.67 4.56 -40.10
N ILE A 295 17.32 3.64 -39.19
CA ILE A 295 17.94 2.32 -39.17
C ILE A 295 17.54 1.48 -40.39
N ALA A 296 16.27 1.55 -40.83
CA ALA A 296 15.83 0.85 -42.03
C ALA A 296 16.55 1.36 -43.30
N LEU A 297 16.73 2.68 -43.42
CA LEU A 297 17.49 3.31 -44.50
C LEU A 297 18.97 2.91 -44.47
N THR A 298 19.54 2.76 -43.28
CA THR A 298 20.93 2.28 -43.11
C THR A 298 21.12 0.94 -43.80
N TYR A 299 20.30 -0.06 -43.46
CA TYR A 299 20.41 -1.39 -44.03
C TYR A 299 19.99 -1.43 -45.51
N LEU A 300 18.95 -0.68 -45.90
CA LEU A 300 18.53 -0.61 -47.30
C LEU A 300 19.63 -0.04 -48.19
N GLY A 301 20.31 1.03 -47.75
CA GLY A 301 21.41 1.64 -48.52
C GLY A 301 22.58 0.68 -48.74
N VAL A 302 22.97 -0.09 -47.72
CA VAL A 302 24.00 -1.13 -47.89
C VAL A 302 23.55 -2.22 -48.86
N LEU A 303 22.31 -2.69 -48.73
CA LEU A 303 21.74 -3.72 -49.61
C LEU A 303 21.67 -3.23 -51.08
N GLU A 304 21.27 -1.98 -51.31
CA GLU A 304 21.29 -1.37 -52.63
C GLU A 304 22.71 -1.35 -53.22
N ILE A 305 23.71 -0.98 -52.43
CA ILE A 305 25.13 -0.99 -52.85
C ILE A 305 25.61 -2.40 -53.17
N LYS A 306 25.31 -3.40 -52.34
CA LYS A 306 25.63 -4.82 -52.62
C LYS A 306 25.02 -5.31 -53.94
N LEU A 307 23.84 -4.81 -54.28
CA LEU A 307 23.11 -5.13 -55.52
C LEU A 307 23.53 -4.25 -56.72
N GLY A 308 24.56 -3.40 -56.58
CA GLY A 308 25.06 -2.53 -57.64
C GLY A 308 24.19 -1.31 -57.94
N LYS A 309 23.31 -0.92 -57.03
CA LYS A 309 22.46 0.28 -57.10
C LYS A 309 23.08 1.43 -56.31
N ASN A 310 22.59 2.66 -56.53
CA ASN A 310 22.98 3.80 -55.71
C ASN A 310 22.23 3.78 -54.36
N GLY A 311 22.87 3.25 -53.32
CA GLY A 311 22.36 3.27 -51.95
C GLY A 311 22.98 4.33 -51.03
N LEU A 312 23.94 5.13 -51.53
CA LEU A 312 24.65 6.11 -50.71
C LEU A 312 23.72 7.22 -50.21
N ASP A 313 22.75 7.64 -51.04
CA ASP A 313 21.76 8.65 -50.66
C ASP A 313 20.95 8.24 -49.43
N ARG A 314 20.65 6.93 -49.29
CA ARG A 314 19.94 6.40 -48.11
C ARG A 314 20.79 6.42 -46.86
N LEU A 315 22.08 6.09 -46.98
CA LEU A 315 23.03 6.17 -45.87
C LEU A 315 23.22 7.61 -45.39
N LEU A 316 23.30 8.57 -46.31
CA LEU A 316 23.40 9.99 -45.99
C LEU A 316 22.11 10.52 -45.35
N GLU A 317 20.93 10.10 -45.84
CA GLU A 317 19.65 10.43 -45.21
C GLU A 317 19.57 9.87 -43.77
N ALA A 318 19.99 8.61 -43.57
CA ALA A 318 20.05 8.01 -42.24
C ALA A 318 21.03 8.74 -41.32
N HIS A 319 22.20 9.16 -41.84
CA HIS A 319 23.18 9.95 -41.11
C HIS A 319 22.60 11.28 -40.66
N GLN A 320 21.94 12.03 -41.55
CA GLN A 320 21.33 13.30 -41.22
C GLN A 320 20.24 13.18 -40.14
N ILE A 321 19.46 12.09 -40.15
CA ILE A 321 18.43 11.87 -39.11
C ILE A 321 19.08 11.58 -37.74
N LEU A 322 20.21 10.87 -37.72
CA LEU A 322 20.88 10.48 -36.48
C LEU A 322 21.92 11.49 -36.01
N GLU A 323 22.29 12.46 -36.85
CA GLU A 323 23.19 13.56 -36.53
C GLU A 323 22.63 14.36 -35.34
N ASN A 324 23.36 14.38 -34.23
CA ASN A 324 22.94 14.98 -32.94
C ASN A 324 21.85 14.23 -32.16
N SER A 325 21.50 13.00 -32.55
CA SER A 325 20.66 12.14 -31.68
C SER A 325 21.43 11.68 -30.44
N ASP A 326 20.73 11.36 -29.36
CA ASP A 326 21.28 10.68 -28.17
C ASP A 326 21.38 9.14 -28.37
N ARG A 327 21.04 8.66 -29.57
CA ARG A 327 20.89 7.24 -29.90
C ARG A 327 22.22 6.64 -30.37
N LEU A 328 23.20 6.60 -29.46
CA LEU A 328 24.56 6.11 -29.74
C LEU A 328 24.59 4.73 -30.40
N GLU A 329 23.68 3.82 -30.04
CA GLU A 329 23.58 2.49 -30.65
C GLU A 329 23.20 2.54 -32.14
N LEU A 330 22.28 3.42 -32.52
CA LEU A 330 21.89 3.59 -33.92
C LEU A 330 23.01 4.26 -34.72
N GLN A 331 23.69 5.24 -34.13
CA GLN A 331 24.85 5.88 -34.76
C GLN A 331 26.00 4.89 -34.96
N ARG A 332 26.32 4.09 -33.94
CA ARG A 332 27.32 3.01 -34.02
C ARG A 332 26.98 2.07 -35.18
N GLN A 333 25.74 1.61 -35.25
CA GLN A 333 25.31 0.71 -36.30
C GLN A 333 25.39 1.37 -37.68
N LEU A 334 24.94 2.62 -37.82
CA LEU A 334 25.08 3.39 -39.05
C LEU A 334 26.54 3.48 -39.52
N PHE A 335 27.46 3.90 -38.66
CA PHE A 335 28.86 4.07 -39.06
C PHE A 335 29.54 2.75 -39.42
N LYS A 336 29.19 1.64 -38.75
CA LYS A 336 29.64 0.30 -39.14
C LYS A 336 29.19 -0.04 -40.56
N GLU A 337 27.91 0.15 -40.85
CA GLU A 337 27.32 -0.16 -42.15
C GLU A 337 27.82 0.79 -43.26
N MET A 338 28.03 2.07 -42.96
CA MET A 338 28.68 3.03 -43.86
C MET A 338 30.12 2.63 -44.18
N ALA A 339 30.89 2.20 -43.18
CA ALA A 339 32.27 1.76 -43.39
C ALA A 339 32.34 0.58 -44.36
N TYR A 340 31.46 -0.41 -44.16
CA TYR A 340 31.32 -1.56 -45.05
C TYR A 340 30.84 -1.17 -46.46
N ALA A 341 29.86 -0.27 -46.57
CA ALA A 341 29.40 0.25 -47.85
C ALA A 341 30.54 0.96 -48.62
N TYR A 342 31.34 1.79 -47.94
CA TYR A 342 32.49 2.47 -48.52
C TYR A 342 33.58 1.49 -49.00
N GLU A 343 33.75 0.35 -48.33
CA GLU A 343 34.65 -0.71 -48.78
C GLU A 343 34.17 -1.34 -50.09
N ILE A 344 32.88 -1.66 -50.21
CA ILE A 344 32.30 -2.26 -51.43
C ILE A 344 32.52 -1.35 -52.65
N ILE A 345 32.34 -0.03 -52.48
CA ILE A 345 32.48 0.94 -53.57
C ILE A 345 33.93 1.42 -53.78
N GLY A 346 34.90 0.90 -53.02
CA GLY A 346 36.32 1.24 -53.16
C GLY A 346 36.74 2.60 -52.60
N GLN A 347 35.92 3.23 -51.75
CA GLN A 347 36.20 4.52 -51.13
C GLN A 347 36.94 4.34 -49.78
N HIS A 348 38.17 3.83 -49.83
CA HIS A 348 38.94 3.45 -48.64
C HIS A 348 39.10 4.55 -47.58
N ASN A 349 39.34 5.80 -47.98
CA ASN A 349 39.47 6.92 -47.03
C ASN A 349 38.19 7.17 -46.23
N LEU A 350 37.03 7.06 -46.89
CA LEU A 350 35.73 7.25 -46.23
C LEU A 350 35.38 6.07 -45.34
N SER A 351 35.70 4.85 -45.75
CA SER A 351 35.62 3.66 -44.89
C SER A 351 36.44 3.83 -43.61
N VAL A 352 37.70 4.24 -43.73
CA VAL A 352 38.58 4.47 -42.56
C VAL A 352 38.01 5.52 -41.61
N ASN A 353 37.43 6.61 -42.14
CA ASN A 353 36.80 7.63 -41.31
C ASN A 353 35.54 7.11 -40.62
N ALA A 354 34.68 6.37 -41.32
CA ALA A 354 33.50 5.75 -40.72
C ALA A 354 33.88 4.73 -39.63
N TRP A 355 34.94 3.95 -39.82
CA TRP A 355 35.49 3.07 -38.78
C TRP A 355 36.01 3.82 -37.55
N LYS A 356 36.62 5.00 -37.73
CA LYS A 356 37.04 5.85 -36.60
C LYS A 356 35.84 6.34 -35.79
N GLU A 357 34.80 6.82 -36.45
CA GLU A 357 33.56 7.24 -35.79
C GLU A 357 32.90 6.07 -35.06
N TYR A 358 32.78 4.91 -35.72
CA TYR A 358 32.30 3.68 -35.09
C TYR A 358 33.07 3.36 -33.79
N ASN A 359 34.40 3.38 -33.83
CA ASN A 359 35.24 3.07 -32.67
C ASN A 359 35.08 4.09 -31.55
N SER A 360 35.04 5.39 -31.89
CA SER A 360 34.81 6.48 -30.93
C SER A 360 33.48 6.32 -30.18
N ILE A 361 32.42 6.02 -30.92
CA ILE A 361 31.10 5.76 -30.34
C ILE A 361 31.12 4.48 -29.50
N ASN A 362 31.76 3.42 -29.99
CA ASN A 362 31.86 2.14 -29.27
C ASN A 362 32.61 2.30 -27.93
N ASP A 363 33.67 3.10 -27.89
CA ASP A 363 34.39 3.41 -26.65
C ASP A 363 33.51 4.20 -25.66
N SER A 364 32.78 5.21 -26.14
CA SER A 364 31.83 5.98 -25.33
C SER A 364 30.77 5.06 -24.70
N ILE A 365 30.19 4.21 -25.53
CA ILE A 365 29.19 3.20 -25.17
C ILE A 365 29.74 2.19 -24.13
N ASN A 366 30.98 1.75 -24.26
CA ASN A 366 31.61 0.80 -23.32
C ASN A 366 31.98 1.45 -21.99
N ASN A 367 32.37 2.72 -22.00
CA ASN A 367 32.66 3.49 -20.79
C ASN A 367 31.39 3.73 -19.97
N GLU A 368 30.27 4.07 -20.62
CA GLU A 368 28.96 4.21 -19.99
C GLU A 368 28.51 2.90 -19.33
N GLN A 369 28.66 1.77 -20.02
CA GLN A 369 28.35 0.44 -19.45
C GLN A 369 29.16 0.11 -18.20
N LYS A 370 30.44 0.44 -18.19
CA LYS A 370 31.31 0.23 -17.02
C LYS A 370 30.85 1.11 -15.85
N ALA A 371 30.50 2.37 -16.12
CA ALA A 371 29.99 3.28 -15.10
C ALA A 371 28.71 2.72 -14.46
N TRP A 372 27.73 2.30 -15.26
CA TRP A 372 26.51 1.69 -14.75
C TRP A 372 26.73 0.40 -13.98
N ALA A 373 27.65 -0.48 -14.43
CA ALA A 373 27.98 -1.68 -13.67
C ALA A 373 28.58 -1.35 -12.29
N ILE A 374 29.39 -0.29 -12.20
CA ILE A 374 29.95 0.20 -10.92
C ILE A 374 28.84 0.78 -10.05
N GLU A 375 28.00 1.66 -10.59
CA GLU A 375 26.87 2.27 -9.87
C GLU A 375 25.89 1.21 -9.38
N GLU A 376 25.54 0.25 -10.21
CA GLU A 376 24.66 -0.86 -9.83
C GLU A 376 25.29 -1.69 -8.70
N MET A 377 26.58 -1.99 -8.79
CA MET A 377 27.29 -2.73 -7.75
C MET A 377 27.30 -1.96 -6.42
N GLN A 378 27.51 -0.64 -6.47
CA GLN A 378 27.44 0.24 -5.29
C GLN A 378 26.02 0.28 -4.71
N ALA A 379 25.00 0.48 -5.55
CA ALA A 379 23.60 0.51 -5.11
C ALA A 379 23.18 -0.81 -4.44
N ARG A 380 23.58 -1.96 -5.01
CA ARG A 380 23.32 -3.27 -4.39
C ARG A 380 24.03 -3.41 -3.04
N PHE A 381 25.27 -2.94 -2.93
CA PHE A 381 26.01 -2.96 -1.67
C PHE A 381 25.33 -2.10 -0.61
N ASP A 382 24.93 -0.88 -0.96
CA ASP A 382 24.23 0.03 -0.06
C ASP A 382 22.85 -0.50 0.35
N ALA A 383 22.13 -1.16 -0.57
CA ALA A 383 20.87 -1.82 -0.26
C ALA A 383 21.06 -2.96 0.75
N ILE A 384 22.07 -3.82 0.56
CA ILE A 384 22.40 -4.90 1.50
C ILE A 384 22.76 -4.33 2.88
N ASP A 385 23.53 -3.23 2.93
CA ASP A 385 23.87 -2.60 4.21
C ASP A 385 22.65 -1.96 4.89
N LYS A 386 21.77 -1.30 4.13
CA LYS A 386 20.50 -0.77 4.64
C LYS A 386 19.58 -1.88 5.18
N ASP A 387 19.40 -2.97 4.44
CA ASP A 387 18.59 -4.12 4.89
C ASP A 387 19.15 -4.73 6.17
N LYS A 388 20.48 -4.85 6.28
CA LYS A 388 21.14 -5.31 7.50
C LYS A 388 20.86 -4.37 8.67
N ARG A 389 20.89 -3.05 8.46
CA ARG A 389 20.54 -2.06 9.50
C ARG A 389 19.07 -2.15 9.89
N ILE A 390 18.15 -2.32 8.94
CA ILE A 390 16.72 -2.49 9.21
C ILE A 390 16.48 -3.74 10.06
N GLN A 391 17.06 -4.89 9.68
CA GLN A 391 16.96 -6.12 10.47
C GLN A 391 17.49 -5.94 11.90
N GLN A 392 18.61 -5.23 12.07
CA GLN A 392 19.15 -4.91 13.39
C GLN A 392 18.20 -4.01 14.21
N GLN A 393 17.60 -3.01 13.57
CA GLN A 393 16.62 -2.13 14.22
C GLN A 393 15.34 -2.88 14.60
N GLU A 394 14.85 -3.78 13.76
CA GLU A 394 13.68 -4.61 14.06
C GLU A 394 13.93 -5.56 15.23
N LEU A 395 15.10 -6.21 15.25
CA LEU A 395 15.55 -7.03 16.38
C LEU A 395 15.64 -6.21 17.68
N ALA A 396 16.21 -4.99 17.60
CA ALA A 396 16.30 -4.09 18.74
C ALA A 396 14.90 -3.69 19.25
N LEU A 397 13.99 -3.30 18.35
CA LEU A 397 12.61 -2.91 18.67
C LEU A 397 11.81 -4.09 19.23
N PHE A 398 11.99 -5.29 18.69
CA PHE A 398 11.41 -6.52 19.23
C PHE A 398 11.93 -6.81 20.64
N SER A 399 13.22 -6.64 20.88
CA SER A 399 13.83 -6.80 22.21
C SER A 399 13.29 -5.77 23.20
N GLU A 400 13.09 -4.51 22.78
CA GLU A 400 12.55 -3.44 23.61
C GLU A 400 11.08 -3.69 23.97
N LYS A 401 10.25 -4.08 22.98
CA LYS A 401 8.86 -4.50 23.21
C LYS A 401 8.79 -5.68 24.18
N SER A 402 9.67 -6.67 24.02
CA SER A 402 9.74 -7.83 24.89
C SER A 402 10.14 -7.45 26.32
N LYS A 403 11.11 -6.54 26.50
CA LYS A 403 11.48 -5.98 27.82
C LYS A 403 10.32 -5.23 28.46
N LYS A 404 9.64 -4.35 27.73
CA LYS A 404 8.46 -3.60 28.22
C LYS A 404 7.34 -4.54 28.66
N LYS A 405 7.07 -5.59 27.87
CA LYS A 405 6.08 -6.63 28.23
C LYS A 405 6.49 -7.37 29.51
N TRP A 406 7.76 -7.76 29.64
CA TRP A 406 8.29 -8.39 30.86
C TRP A 406 8.18 -7.48 32.08
N ILE A 407 8.56 -6.21 31.97
CA ILE A 407 8.42 -5.22 33.04
C ILE A 407 6.94 -5.08 33.46
N SER A 408 6.01 -5.01 32.49
CA SER A 408 4.58 -4.95 32.79
C SER A 408 4.07 -6.18 33.53
N ILE A 409 4.53 -7.38 33.16
CA ILE A 409 4.18 -8.63 33.86
C ILE A 409 4.70 -8.59 35.31
N VAL A 410 5.96 -8.20 35.49
CA VAL A 410 6.58 -8.09 36.83
C VAL A 410 5.82 -7.07 37.69
N LEU A 411 5.54 -5.87 37.17
CA LEU A 411 4.81 -4.83 37.89
C LEU A 411 3.42 -5.31 38.30
N THR A 412 2.70 -5.97 37.40
CA THR A 412 1.36 -6.54 37.68
C THR A 412 1.44 -7.57 38.81
N PHE A 413 2.41 -8.49 38.75
CA PHE A 413 2.61 -9.49 39.79
C PHE A 413 2.98 -8.87 41.14
N THR A 414 3.85 -7.85 41.16
CA THR A 414 4.21 -7.14 42.39
C THR A 414 3.03 -6.39 43.00
N PHE A 415 2.17 -5.77 42.17
CA PHE A 415 0.97 -5.10 42.64
C PHE A 415 -0.01 -6.09 43.30
N PHE A 416 -0.29 -7.24 42.67
CA PHE A 416 -1.16 -8.25 43.26
C PHE A 416 -0.56 -8.87 44.53
N SER A 417 0.76 -9.08 44.57
CA SER A 417 1.45 -9.57 45.77
C SER A 417 1.34 -8.58 46.93
N PHE A 418 1.51 -7.27 46.65
CA PHE A 418 1.33 -6.22 47.65
C PHE A 418 -0.12 -6.11 48.12
N ALA A 419 -1.09 -6.13 47.20
CA ALA A 419 -2.51 -6.10 47.54
C ALA A 419 -2.93 -7.31 48.39
N ALA A 420 -2.44 -8.52 48.07
CA ALA A 420 -2.65 -9.72 48.86
C ALA A 420 -2.03 -9.58 50.26
N GLY A 421 -0.80 -9.07 50.35
CA GLY A 421 -0.14 -8.79 51.63
C GLY A 421 -0.92 -7.79 52.48
N MET A 422 -1.41 -6.70 51.87
CA MET A 422 -2.23 -5.69 52.55
C MET A 422 -3.59 -6.26 52.99
N TYR A 423 -4.20 -7.10 52.17
CA TYR A 423 -5.45 -7.79 52.52
C TYR A 423 -5.26 -8.73 53.72
N LEU A 424 -4.20 -9.53 53.71
CA LEU A 424 -3.84 -10.40 54.84
C LEU A 424 -3.53 -9.59 56.10
N TYR A 425 -2.84 -8.45 55.96
CA TYR A 425 -2.58 -7.53 57.07
C TYR A 425 -3.88 -6.96 57.66
N ILE A 426 -4.83 -6.53 56.82
CA ILE A 426 -6.14 -6.02 57.26
C ILE A 426 -6.93 -7.11 57.99
N ILE A 427 -6.92 -8.36 57.49
CA ILE A 427 -7.56 -9.48 58.18
C ILE A 427 -6.93 -9.68 59.56
N LYS A 428 -5.60 -9.73 59.63
CA LYS A 428 -4.88 -9.91 60.91
C LYS A 428 -5.20 -8.79 61.89
N TRP A 429 -5.18 -7.54 61.44
CA TRP A 429 -5.53 -6.38 62.25
C TRP A 429 -6.98 -6.43 62.75
N ARG A 430 -7.94 -6.78 61.88
CA ARG A 430 -9.36 -6.95 62.29
C ARG A 430 -9.53 -8.04 63.34
N ASN A 431 -8.80 -9.15 63.22
CA ASN A 431 -8.85 -10.23 64.21
C ASN A 431 -8.29 -9.75 65.56
N GLN A 432 -7.17 -9.02 65.57
CA GLN A 432 -6.62 -8.43 66.80
C GLN A 432 -7.58 -7.43 67.47
N VAL A 433 -8.25 -6.58 66.69
CA VAL A 433 -9.25 -5.64 67.22
C VAL A 433 -10.42 -6.40 67.85
N LYS A 434 -10.90 -7.48 67.21
CA LYS A 434 -11.96 -8.33 67.79
C LYS A 434 -11.54 -8.99 69.10
N GLU A 435 -10.33 -9.55 69.15
CA GLU A 435 -9.81 -10.14 70.39
C GLU A 435 -9.76 -9.09 71.51
N HIS A 436 -9.31 -7.87 71.20
CA HIS A 436 -9.24 -6.78 72.18
C HIS A 436 -10.63 -6.26 72.60
N GLU A 437 -11.61 -6.21 71.69
CA GLU A 437 -13.02 -5.89 72.02
C GLU A 437 -13.66 -6.95 72.90
N GLU A 438 -13.39 -8.24 72.66
CA GLU A 438 -13.86 -9.34 73.52
C GLU A 438 -13.22 -9.27 74.92
N GLU A 439 -11.93 -8.96 74.99
CA GLU A 439 -11.21 -8.73 76.25
C GLU A 439 -11.80 -7.55 77.03
N LEU A 440 -12.07 -6.42 76.37
CA LEU A 440 -12.70 -5.24 76.98
C LEU A 440 -14.12 -5.54 77.49
N ARG A 441 -14.93 -6.28 76.70
CA ARG A 441 -16.27 -6.73 77.10
C ARG A 441 -16.25 -7.66 78.31
N SER A 442 -15.30 -8.57 78.37
CA SER A 442 -15.14 -9.47 79.52
C SER A 442 -14.73 -8.72 80.79
N THR A 443 -13.88 -7.70 80.65
CA THR A 443 -13.44 -6.84 81.74
C THR A 443 -14.60 -5.99 82.27
N ILE A 444 -15.37 -5.32 81.40
CA ILE A 444 -16.53 -4.49 81.78
C ILE A 444 -17.60 -5.32 82.51
N ASN A 445 -17.88 -6.54 82.05
CA ASN A 445 -18.83 -7.43 82.71
C ASN A 445 -18.34 -7.97 84.07
N SER A 446 -17.04 -7.92 84.37
CA SER A 446 -16.49 -8.36 85.65
C SER A 446 -16.52 -7.28 86.76
N THR A 447 -16.75 -6.02 86.38
CA THR A 447 -16.68 -4.86 87.28
C THR A 447 -18.01 -4.22 87.66
N SER A 448 -19.16 -4.63 87.10
CA SER A 448 -20.46 -4.03 87.43
C SER A 448 -21.24 -4.86 88.47
N ILE A 449 -21.91 -4.18 89.41
CA ILE A 449 -22.75 -4.83 90.43
C ILE A 449 -23.91 -5.59 89.76
N ASP A 450 -23.95 -6.91 89.93
CA ASP A 450 -25.03 -7.77 89.45
C ASP A 450 -26.26 -7.67 90.36
N PHE A 451 -27.14 -6.70 90.08
CA PHE A 451 -28.34 -6.46 90.88
C PHE A 451 -29.32 -7.64 90.93
N GLN A 452 -29.23 -8.63 90.04
CA GLN A 452 -30.02 -9.87 90.18
C GLN A 452 -29.49 -10.71 91.34
N LYS A 453 -28.17 -10.93 91.43
CA LYS A 453 -27.56 -11.63 92.57
C LYS A 453 -27.73 -10.88 93.88
N VAL A 454 -27.63 -9.56 93.86
CA VAL A 454 -27.85 -8.71 95.05
C VAL A 454 -29.27 -8.89 95.59
N ASN A 455 -30.29 -8.86 94.73
CA ASN A 455 -31.68 -9.02 95.15
C ASN A 455 -32.01 -10.42 95.70
N HIS A 456 -31.25 -11.45 95.31
CA HIS A 456 -31.39 -12.79 95.89
C HIS A 456 -30.77 -12.92 97.29
N LYS A 457 -29.79 -12.08 97.64
CA LYS A 457 -29.08 -12.13 98.93
C LYS A 457 -29.52 -11.04 99.92
N ALA A 458 -30.13 -9.96 99.44
CA ALA A 458 -30.67 -8.90 100.29
C ALA A 458 -31.89 -9.38 101.10
N LEU A 459 -32.07 -8.83 102.30
CA LEU A 459 -33.20 -9.15 103.18
C LEU A 459 -34.56 -8.82 102.54
N SER A 460 -34.58 -7.89 101.58
CA SER A 460 -35.70 -7.64 100.67
C SER A 460 -35.19 -7.05 99.36
N PRO A 461 -35.92 -7.24 98.24
CA PRO A 461 -35.48 -6.75 96.94
C PRO A 461 -35.33 -5.22 96.92
N LEU A 462 -34.25 -4.77 96.30
CA LEU A 462 -33.99 -3.38 95.99
C LEU A 462 -34.94 -2.90 94.89
N THR A 463 -35.45 -1.70 95.06
CA THR A 463 -36.24 -1.02 94.04
C THR A 463 -35.31 -0.48 92.93
N LYS A 464 -35.87 -0.20 91.75
CA LYS A 464 -35.12 0.47 90.65
C LYS A 464 -34.42 1.74 91.15
N ARG A 465 -35.10 2.50 92.01
CA ARG A 465 -34.55 3.74 92.56
C ARG A 465 -33.38 3.51 93.51
N GLU A 466 -33.43 2.44 94.30
CA GLU A 466 -32.32 2.06 95.18
C GLU A 466 -31.12 1.54 94.39
N MET A 467 -31.35 0.81 93.29
CA MET A 467 -30.29 0.35 92.38
C MET A 467 -29.59 1.52 91.67
N GLU A 468 -30.35 2.50 91.17
CA GLU A 468 -29.80 3.74 90.60
C GLU A 468 -28.93 4.50 91.62
N ILE A 469 -29.41 4.62 92.86
CA ILE A 469 -28.65 5.27 93.93
C ILE A 469 -27.35 4.49 94.24
N ILE A 470 -27.37 3.16 94.23
CA ILE A 470 -26.17 2.33 94.42
C ILE A 470 -25.16 2.55 93.30
N GLN A 471 -25.57 2.62 92.05
CA GLN A 471 -24.66 2.89 90.92
C GLN A 471 -23.97 4.24 91.08
N LEU A 472 -24.72 5.28 91.47
CA LEU A 472 -24.14 6.60 91.72
C LEU A 472 -23.25 6.62 92.97
N VAL A 473 -23.51 5.74 93.95
CA VAL A 473 -22.61 5.54 95.10
C VAL A 473 -21.30 4.87 94.67
N GLU A 474 -21.36 3.90 93.77
CA GLU A 474 -20.21 3.19 93.20
C GLU A 474 -19.31 4.14 92.40
N GLU A 475 -19.91 5.08 91.65
CA GLU A 475 -19.22 6.17 90.97
C GLU A 475 -18.58 7.21 91.92
N GLY A 476 -18.78 7.07 93.24
CA GLY A 476 -18.18 7.94 94.26
C GLY A 476 -18.92 9.26 94.53
N LYS A 477 -20.12 9.45 93.96
CA LYS A 477 -20.88 10.70 94.10
C LYS A 477 -21.37 10.93 95.52
N SER A 478 -21.37 12.18 95.99
CA SER A 478 -21.91 12.60 97.29
C SER A 478 -23.45 12.54 97.32
N ASN A 479 -24.06 12.65 98.51
CA ASN A 479 -25.53 12.69 98.63
C ASN A 479 -26.15 13.87 97.88
N HIS A 480 -25.46 15.01 97.84
CA HIS A 480 -25.92 16.20 97.11
C HIS A 480 -25.87 15.97 95.59
N GLU A 481 -24.78 15.41 95.07
CA GLU A 481 -24.66 15.09 93.63
C GLU A 481 -25.68 14.04 93.19
N ILE A 482 -25.94 13.04 94.05
CA ILE A 482 -27.00 12.06 93.80
C ILE A 482 -28.36 12.74 93.81
N ALA A 483 -28.63 13.63 94.77
CA ALA A 483 -29.90 14.35 94.88
C ALA A 483 -30.18 15.20 93.64
N ASP A 484 -29.17 15.94 93.16
CA ASP A 484 -29.25 16.77 91.96
C ASP A 484 -29.47 15.92 90.71
N GLN A 485 -28.70 14.86 90.51
CA GLN A 485 -28.81 14.01 89.33
C GLN A 485 -30.15 13.25 89.28
N LEU A 486 -30.68 12.90 90.45
CA LEU A 486 -31.92 12.17 90.58
C LEU A 486 -33.14 13.09 90.73
N PHE A 487 -32.95 14.42 90.79
CA PHE A 487 -34.00 15.42 91.00
C PHE A 487 -34.86 15.15 92.24
N VAL A 488 -34.22 14.82 93.37
CA VAL A 488 -34.87 14.57 94.67
C VAL A 488 -34.18 15.36 95.78
N SER A 489 -34.78 15.47 96.96
CA SER A 489 -34.11 16.13 98.09
C SER A 489 -32.96 15.29 98.65
N GLU A 490 -31.92 15.93 99.21
CA GLU A 490 -30.82 15.21 99.88
C GLU A 490 -31.32 14.32 101.04
N ASN A 491 -32.39 14.73 101.72
CA ASN A 491 -33.05 13.93 102.74
C ASN A 491 -33.71 12.66 102.17
N THR A 492 -34.24 12.73 100.95
CA THR A 492 -34.77 11.57 100.22
C THR A 492 -33.65 10.58 99.88
N VAL A 493 -32.49 11.06 99.44
CA VAL A 493 -31.31 10.21 99.19
C VAL A 493 -30.81 9.56 100.48
N LYS A 494 -30.73 10.30 101.59
CA LYS A 494 -30.37 9.75 102.92
C LYS A 494 -31.35 8.66 103.36
N THR A 495 -32.64 8.87 103.12
CA THR A 495 -33.69 7.88 103.44
C THR A 495 -33.52 6.60 102.61
N HIS A 496 -33.30 6.74 101.30
CA HIS A 496 -33.04 5.59 100.44
C HIS A 496 -31.75 4.86 100.82
N LEU A 497 -30.65 5.57 101.12
CA LEU A 497 -29.40 4.96 101.56
C LEU A 497 -29.58 4.21 102.88
N LYS A 498 -30.34 4.75 103.82
CA LYS A 498 -30.69 4.06 105.07
C LYS A 498 -31.44 2.75 104.79
N ASN A 499 -32.38 2.76 103.84
CA ASN A 499 -33.11 1.56 103.43
C ASN A 499 -32.19 0.56 102.71
N ILE A 500 -31.34 1.04 101.80
CA ILE A 500 -30.33 0.22 101.10
C ILE A 500 -29.43 -0.47 102.11
N PHE A 501 -28.88 0.27 103.07
CA PHE A 501 -28.04 -0.26 104.15
C PHE A 501 -28.79 -1.30 104.98
N SER A 502 -30.06 -1.05 105.31
CA SER A 502 -30.89 -2.02 106.02
C SER A 502 -31.15 -3.29 105.21
N LYS A 503 -31.33 -3.19 103.89
CA LYS A 503 -31.62 -4.34 103.01
C LYS A 503 -30.38 -5.18 102.71
N THR A 504 -29.23 -4.53 102.63
CA THR A 504 -27.94 -5.14 102.25
C THR A 504 -27.03 -5.44 103.44
N GLU A 505 -27.45 -5.04 104.65
CA GLU A 505 -26.69 -5.10 105.90
C GLU A 505 -25.37 -4.31 105.89
N ALA A 506 -25.25 -3.34 104.99
CA ALA A 506 -24.08 -2.49 104.89
C ALA A 506 -24.06 -1.42 105.99
N LYS A 507 -22.88 -1.18 106.58
CA LYS A 507 -22.72 -0.20 107.67
C LYS A 507 -22.50 1.24 107.18
N ASN A 508 -21.93 1.39 105.99
CA ASN A 508 -21.64 2.67 105.36
C ASN A 508 -21.48 2.49 103.84
N ARG A 509 -21.27 3.58 103.10
CA ARG A 509 -21.16 3.58 101.63
C ARG A 509 -20.03 2.66 101.12
N THR A 510 -18.89 2.66 101.81
CA THR A 510 -17.73 1.83 101.45
C THR A 510 -18.02 0.35 101.66
N ASP A 511 -18.62 -0.02 102.78
CA ASP A 511 -19.04 -1.39 103.08
C ASP A 511 -20.14 -1.87 102.13
N LEU A 512 -21.05 -0.98 101.72
CA LEU A 512 -22.08 -1.27 100.72
C LEU A 512 -21.45 -1.73 99.41
N ILE A 513 -20.59 -0.92 98.80
CA ILE A 513 -19.97 -1.26 97.51
C ILE A 513 -19.15 -2.54 97.61
N HIS A 514 -18.33 -2.69 98.67
CA HIS A 514 -17.54 -3.91 98.87
C HIS A 514 -18.41 -5.17 99.02
N ARG A 515 -19.56 -5.08 99.71
CA ARG A 515 -20.51 -6.21 99.83
C ARG A 515 -21.18 -6.55 98.52
N LEU A 516 -21.62 -5.53 97.78
CA LEU A 516 -22.34 -5.73 96.53
C LEU A 516 -21.47 -6.33 95.42
N HIS A 517 -20.17 -6.01 95.37
CA HIS A 517 -19.23 -6.72 94.49
C HIS A 517 -18.92 -8.16 94.91
N ARG A 518 -19.21 -8.52 96.18
CA ARG A 518 -18.99 -9.88 96.70
C ARG A 518 -20.21 -10.79 96.49
N TYR A 519 -21.36 -10.22 96.16
CA TYR A 519 -22.60 -10.96 95.88
C TYR A 519 -22.57 -11.58 94.49
#